data_AF-A0A7L4YMM2-F1
#
_entry.id   AF-A0A7L4YMM2-F1
#
_cell.length_a   1.000
_cell.length_b   1.000
_cell.length_c   1.000
_cell.angle_alpha   90.00
_cell.angle_beta   90.00
_cell.angle_gamma   90.00
#
_symmetry.space_group_name_H-M   'P 1'
#
loop_
_entity.id
_entity.type
_entity.pdbx_description
1 polymer ?
#
loop_
_entity_poly.entity_id
_entity_poly.type
_entity_poly.pdbx_seq_one_letter_code
_entity_poly.pdbx_strand_id
1 'polypeptide(L)'
;MTSTTGTFTVAEFNPQPYSAQVETGLPNGYVLMRKEFSGAISGTAYTQFVFAFDEQRGGTYVAMESFTGSIDGLEGTCNIAHSATATGGDRSHELVIIVPGSGTGALAGISGTGSIVIDTDGTHHLNLDYNIAS
;
A
#
# COMPACT_ATOMS: atom_id res chain seq x y z
N MET A 1 10.95 10.33 -15.42
CA MET A 1 10.41 9.73 -14.19
C MET A 1 9.88 10.89 -13.36
N THR A 2 8.62 10.82 -12.99
CA THR A 2 7.88 11.86 -12.26
C THR A 2 7.76 11.42 -10.82
N SER A 3 8.08 12.31 -9.89
CA SER A 3 7.94 12.07 -8.45
C SER A 3 6.70 12.78 -7.94
N THR A 4 5.87 12.07 -7.17
CA THR A 4 4.65 12.62 -6.58
C THR A 4 4.38 12.03 -5.20
N THR A 5 3.61 12.76 -4.39
CA THR A 5 3.24 12.38 -3.03
C THR A 5 1.77 12.64 -2.79
N GLY A 6 1.08 11.67 -2.20
CA GLY A 6 -0.24 11.86 -1.60
C GLY A 6 -0.28 11.34 -0.18
N THR A 7 -1.23 11.83 0.60
CA THR A 7 -1.53 11.28 1.93
C THR A 7 -2.66 10.27 1.84
N PHE A 8 -2.75 9.36 2.82
CA PHE A 8 -3.90 8.48 2.92
C PHE A 8 -4.31 8.20 4.36
N THR A 9 -5.56 7.75 4.51
CA THR A 9 -6.11 7.21 5.74
C THR A 9 -6.66 5.81 5.50
N VAL A 10 -6.65 4.95 6.53
CA VAL A 10 -7.33 3.65 6.49
C VAL A 10 -8.77 3.87 6.95
N ALA A 11 -9.69 3.98 6.01
CA ALA A 11 -11.10 4.28 6.27
C ALA A 11 -11.89 3.04 6.73
N GLU A 12 -11.50 1.85 6.28
CA GLU A 12 -12.06 0.57 6.76
C GLU A 12 -10.95 -0.45 6.98
N PHE A 13 -11.10 -1.23 8.05
CA PHE A 13 -10.21 -2.32 8.43
C PHE A 13 -11.06 -3.54 8.81
N ASN A 14 -11.10 -4.55 7.95
CA ASN A 14 -12.00 -5.70 8.07
C ASN A 14 -11.20 -7.01 8.12
N PRO A 15 -10.84 -7.50 9.33
CA PRO A 15 -10.19 -8.79 9.51
C PRO A 15 -11.03 -9.92 8.92
N GLN A 16 -10.40 -10.80 8.15
CA GLN A 16 -11.05 -11.94 7.54
C GLN A 16 -10.82 -13.20 8.37
N PRO A 17 -11.78 -14.14 8.39
CA PRO A 17 -11.57 -15.45 9.00
C PRO A 17 -10.35 -16.15 8.38
N TYR A 18 -9.37 -16.48 9.21
CA TYR A 18 -8.19 -17.22 8.82
C TYR A 18 -7.72 -18.09 9.99
N SER A 19 -7.43 -19.36 9.71
CA SER A 19 -6.89 -20.31 10.68
C SER A 19 -5.55 -20.83 10.19
N ALA A 20 -4.48 -20.47 10.89
CA ALA A 20 -3.14 -20.96 10.61
C ALA A 20 -3.09 -22.49 10.71
N GLN A 21 -2.50 -23.14 9.71
CA GLN A 21 -2.33 -24.60 9.70
C GLN A 21 -1.08 -25.05 10.47
N VAL A 22 -0.18 -24.11 10.76
CA VAL A 22 1.07 -24.33 11.50
C VAL A 22 1.18 -23.22 12.54
N GLU A 23 1.40 -23.61 13.79
CA GLU A 23 1.69 -22.66 14.87
C GLU A 23 3.08 -22.06 14.66
N THR A 24 3.17 -20.73 14.74
CA THR A 24 4.44 -19.99 14.69
C THR A 24 4.56 -19.09 15.90
N GLY A 25 5.72 -18.45 16.08
CA GLY A 25 5.92 -17.52 17.19
C GLY A 25 5.05 -16.25 17.14
N LEU A 26 4.45 -15.93 15.98
CA LEU A 26 3.55 -14.78 15.80
C LEU A 26 2.20 -15.24 15.23
N PRO A 27 1.08 -14.59 15.61
CA PRO A 27 -0.17 -14.79 14.88
C PRO A 27 -0.04 -14.22 13.47
N ASN A 28 -0.69 -14.88 12.51
CA ASN A 28 -0.80 -14.40 11.13
C ASN A 28 -2.26 -14.33 10.70
N GLY A 29 -2.54 -13.54 9.68
CA GLY A 29 -3.91 -13.27 9.28
C GLY A 29 -4.04 -12.51 7.97
N TYR A 30 -5.30 -12.26 7.62
CA TYR A 30 -5.70 -11.59 6.40
C TYR A 30 -6.73 -10.50 6.72
N VAL A 31 -6.56 -9.32 6.14
CA VAL A 31 -7.42 -8.15 6.33
C VAL A 31 -7.77 -7.57 4.96
N LEU A 32 -9.04 -7.21 4.79
CA LEU A 32 -9.49 -6.34 3.72
C LEU A 32 -9.55 -4.91 4.25
N MET A 33 -8.94 -3.96 3.54
CA MET A 33 -8.97 -2.55 3.92
C MET A 33 -9.52 -1.69 2.80
N ARG A 34 -10.13 -0.55 3.17
CA ARG A 34 -10.38 0.57 2.26
C ARG A 34 -9.56 1.76 2.73
N LYS A 35 -8.82 2.36 1.80
CA LYS A 35 -8.02 3.58 2.05
C LYS A 35 -8.56 4.73 1.22
N GLU A 36 -8.47 5.93 1.78
CA GLU A 36 -8.79 7.17 1.08
C GLU A 36 -7.52 8.02 0.94
N PHE A 37 -7.23 8.40 -0.30
CA PHE A 37 -6.05 9.18 -0.69
C PHE A 37 -6.43 10.63 -0.98
N SER A 38 -5.51 11.56 -0.69
CA SER A 38 -5.69 13.00 -0.90
C SER A 38 -4.38 13.68 -1.32
N GLY A 39 -4.51 14.78 -2.06
CA GLY A 39 -3.38 15.53 -2.62
C GLY A 39 -3.13 15.18 -4.08
N ALA A 40 -1.85 15.07 -4.47
CA ALA A 40 -1.48 14.77 -5.86
C ALA A 40 -1.84 13.32 -6.26
N ILE A 41 -1.92 12.42 -5.29
CA ILE A 41 -2.58 11.12 -5.40
C ILE A 41 -3.91 11.23 -4.66
N SER A 42 -5.03 11.14 -5.37
CA SER A 42 -6.36 11.28 -4.78
C SER A 42 -7.31 10.20 -5.29
N GLY A 43 -8.12 9.63 -4.41
CA GLY A 43 -9.00 8.52 -4.76
C GLY A 43 -9.13 7.50 -3.65
N THR A 44 -9.55 6.30 -4.01
CA THR A 44 -9.83 5.22 -3.06
C THR A 44 -9.06 3.98 -3.46
N ALA A 45 -8.64 3.19 -2.47
CA ALA A 45 -8.02 1.91 -2.75
C ALA A 45 -8.54 0.77 -1.86
N TYR A 46 -8.75 -0.39 -2.48
CA TYR A 46 -9.14 -1.62 -1.79
C TYR A 46 -7.91 -2.52 -1.66
N THR A 47 -7.54 -2.83 -0.41
CA THR A 47 -6.29 -3.53 -0.10
C THR A 47 -6.56 -4.92 0.46
N GLN A 48 -5.88 -5.90 -0.12
CA GLN A 48 -5.68 -7.22 0.44
C GLN A 48 -4.39 -7.19 1.26
N PHE A 49 -4.46 -7.42 2.57
CA PHE A 49 -3.33 -7.28 3.49
C PHE A 49 -3.13 -8.56 4.28
N VAL A 50 -1.96 -9.20 4.15
CA VAL A 50 -1.59 -10.42 4.86
C VAL A 50 -0.40 -10.13 5.75
N PHE A 51 -0.43 -10.62 6.98
CA PHE A 51 0.60 -10.30 7.97
C PHE A 51 0.94 -11.49 8.86
N ALA A 52 2.13 -11.43 9.47
CA ALA A 52 2.47 -12.09 10.72
C ALA A 52 3.00 -11.02 11.67
N PHE A 53 2.28 -10.68 12.73
CA PHE A 53 2.51 -9.46 13.50
C PHE A 53 1.97 -9.54 14.92
N ASP A 54 2.68 -8.92 15.85
CA ASP A 54 2.27 -8.70 17.24
C ASP A 54 2.72 -7.28 17.66
N GLU A 55 1.87 -6.55 18.37
CA GLU A 55 2.14 -5.14 18.73
C GLU A 55 3.44 -4.94 19.54
N GLN A 56 3.82 -5.91 20.37
CA GLN A 56 5.02 -5.80 21.22
C GLN A 56 6.30 -6.18 20.47
N ARG A 57 6.22 -7.13 19.55
CA ARG A 57 7.39 -7.71 18.86
C ARG A 57 7.59 -7.19 17.45
N GLY A 58 6.57 -6.57 16.86
CA GLY A 58 6.53 -6.22 15.45
C GLY A 58 6.19 -7.41 14.56
N GLY A 59 6.57 -7.33 13.29
CA GLY A 59 6.24 -8.35 12.30
C GLY A 59 6.36 -7.86 10.86
N THR A 60 5.92 -8.70 9.93
CA THR A 60 5.98 -8.44 8.49
C THR A 60 4.59 -8.46 7.88
N TYR A 61 4.35 -7.59 6.91
CA TYR A 61 3.17 -7.66 6.06
C TYR A 61 3.53 -7.61 4.58
N VAL A 62 2.61 -8.13 3.77
CA VAL A 62 2.54 -7.94 2.32
C VAL A 62 1.12 -7.51 1.96
N ALA A 63 1.01 -6.63 0.96
CA ALA A 63 -0.25 -6.05 0.56
C ALA A 63 -0.34 -5.87 -0.96
N MET A 64 -1.54 -6.12 -1.50
CA MET A 64 -1.93 -5.82 -2.87
C MET A 64 -3.12 -4.89 -2.84
N GLU A 65 -2.98 -3.73 -3.45
CA GLU A 65 -3.97 -2.66 -3.48
C GLU A 65 -4.48 -2.45 -4.90
N SER A 66 -5.80 -2.34 -5.06
CA SER A 66 -6.44 -1.84 -6.29
C SER A 66 -6.90 -0.42 -6.05
N PHE A 67 -6.25 0.53 -6.72
CA PHE A 67 -6.48 1.97 -6.63
C PHE A 67 -7.37 2.46 -7.78
N THR A 68 -8.27 3.38 -7.47
CA THR A 68 -9.07 4.15 -8.43
C THR A 68 -9.03 5.63 -8.07
N GLY A 69 -8.73 6.49 -9.04
CA GLY A 69 -8.68 7.93 -8.86
C GLY A 69 -7.67 8.61 -9.78
N SER A 70 -7.01 9.63 -9.24
CA SER A 70 -6.13 10.54 -9.96
C SER A 70 -4.71 10.51 -9.41
N ILE A 71 -3.71 10.42 -10.29
CA ILE A 71 -2.28 10.64 -9.97
C ILE A 71 -1.80 11.82 -10.81
N ASP A 72 -1.44 12.93 -10.17
CA ASP A 72 -1.08 14.20 -10.82
C ASP A 72 -2.12 14.69 -11.85
N GLY A 73 -3.40 14.45 -11.57
CA GLY A 73 -4.51 14.79 -12.47
C GLY A 73 -4.78 13.76 -13.58
N LEU A 74 -4.03 12.66 -13.65
CA LEU A 74 -4.27 11.56 -14.58
C LEU A 74 -5.26 10.57 -13.97
N GLU A 75 -6.49 10.56 -14.51
CA GLU A 75 -7.57 9.70 -14.06
C GLU A 75 -7.43 8.26 -14.57
N GLY A 76 -7.57 7.29 -13.66
CA GLY A 76 -7.57 5.88 -14.02
C GLY A 76 -7.58 4.95 -12.81
N THR A 77 -7.17 3.71 -13.05
CA THR A 77 -6.95 2.72 -12.01
C THR A 77 -5.58 2.09 -12.18
N CYS A 78 -5.00 1.58 -11.10
CA CYS A 78 -3.83 0.70 -11.15
C CYS A 78 -3.78 -0.16 -9.90
N ASN A 79 -2.92 -1.18 -9.90
CA ASN A 79 -2.61 -1.94 -8.70
C ASN A 79 -1.26 -1.50 -8.12
N ILE A 80 -1.18 -1.44 -6.79
CA ILE A 80 0.04 -1.11 -6.04
C ILE A 80 0.33 -2.26 -5.07
N ALA A 81 1.51 -2.87 -5.16
CA ALA A 81 1.96 -3.87 -4.19
C ALA A 81 2.94 -3.24 -3.21
N HIS A 82 2.82 -3.58 -1.92
CA HIS A 82 3.73 -3.08 -0.90
C HIS A 82 3.97 -4.06 0.24
N SER A 83 5.12 -3.96 0.89
CA SER A 83 5.48 -4.76 2.07
C SER A 83 6.33 -3.93 3.01
N ALA A 84 6.37 -4.32 4.28
CA ALA A 84 7.40 -3.88 5.21
C ALA A 84 7.51 -4.87 6.39
N THR A 85 8.64 -4.81 7.08
CA THR A 85 8.88 -5.46 8.37
C THR A 85 9.13 -4.39 9.42
N ALA A 86 8.43 -4.47 10.55
CA ALA A 86 8.64 -3.63 11.71
C ALA A 86 9.29 -4.44 12.84
N THR A 87 10.38 -3.94 13.42
CA THR A 87 11.07 -4.57 14.57
C THR A 87 11.54 -3.49 15.55
N GLY A 88 11.07 -3.53 16.80
CA GLY A 88 11.62 -2.69 17.88
C GLY A 88 11.58 -1.18 17.63
N GLY A 89 10.65 -0.70 16.80
CA GLY A 89 10.53 0.71 16.40
C GLY A 89 11.08 1.04 15.01
N ASP A 90 11.89 0.17 14.43
CA ASP A 90 12.47 0.36 13.09
C ASP A 90 11.61 -0.31 12.01
N ARG A 91 11.63 0.27 10.79
CA ARG A 91 11.03 -0.30 9.56
C ARG A 91 12.12 -0.74 8.59
N SER A 92 11.91 -1.89 7.96
CA SER A 92 12.84 -2.49 6.99
C SER A 92 12.10 -3.35 5.96
N HIS A 93 12.84 -3.89 4.98
CA HIS A 93 12.28 -4.77 3.93
C HIS A 93 11.09 -4.15 3.19
N GLU A 94 11.21 -2.86 2.89
CA GLU A 94 10.16 -2.09 2.27
C GLU A 94 10.11 -2.35 0.76
N LEU A 95 8.89 -2.52 0.26
CA LEU A 95 8.57 -2.58 -1.16
C LEU A 95 7.38 -1.65 -1.38
N VAL A 96 7.44 -0.84 -2.43
CA VAL A 96 6.27 -0.22 -3.06
C VAL A 96 6.51 -0.27 -4.56
N ILE A 97 5.58 -0.90 -5.28
CA ILE A 97 5.66 -1.03 -6.73
C ILE A 97 4.27 -0.83 -7.34
N ILE A 98 4.19 -0.01 -8.38
CA ILE A 98 3.02 0.04 -9.26
C ILE A 98 3.10 -1.19 -10.15
N VAL A 99 2.13 -2.09 -10.04
CA VAL A 99 2.14 -3.38 -10.73
C VAL A 99 2.14 -3.12 -12.25
N PRO A 100 3.20 -3.50 -12.98
CA PRO A 100 3.30 -3.22 -14.40
C PRO A 100 2.11 -3.80 -15.19
N GLY A 101 1.54 -2.99 -16.09
CA GLY A 101 0.41 -3.39 -16.92
C GLY A 101 -0.96 -3.38 -16.22
N SER A 102 -1.04 -2.97 -14.95
CA SER A 102 -2.32 -2.85 -14.23
C SER A 102 -3.08 -1.53 -14.49
N GLY A 103 -2.40 -0.56 -15.10
CA GLY A 103 -2.94 0.76 -15.39
C GLY A 103 -4.11 0.77 -16.37
N THR A 104 -5.11 1.62 -16.12
CA THR A 104 -6.23 1.89 -17.04
C THR A 104 -6.44 3.39 -17.24
N GLY A 105 -7.25 3.79 -18.21
CA GLY A 105 -7.54 5.20 -18.48
C GLY A 105 -6.28 5.99 -18.81
N ALA A 106 -6.11 7.17 -18.22
CA ALA A 106 -4.91 7.98 -18.37
C ALA A 106 -3.69 7.39 -17.62
N LEU A 107 -3.89 6.37 -16.79
CA LEU A 107 -2.83 5.60 -16.14
C LEU A 107 -2.44 4.35 -16.94
N ALA A 108 -3.01 4.10 -18.12
CA ALA A 108 -2.57 2.99 -18.97
C ALA A 108 -1.06 3.10 -19.26
N GLY A 109 -0.32 2.00 -19.07
CA GLY A 109 1.15 2.02 -19.22
C GLY A 109 1.91 2.59 -18.01
N ILE A 110 1.24 2.90 -16.89
CA ILE A 110 1.92 3.31 -15.66
C ILE A 110 2.81 2.19 -15.12
N SER A 111 4.00 2.59 -14.67
CA SER A 111 4.95 1.76 -13.94
C SER A 111 5.79 2.65 -13.04
N GLY A 112 6.29 2.09 -11.93
CA GLY A 112 7.05 2.87 -10.97
C GLY A 112 7.24 2.14 -9.65
N THR A 113 8.04 2.75 -8.79
CA THR A 113 8.30 2.31 -7.42
C THR A 113 8.03 3.44 -6.45
N GLY A 114 8.19 3.20 -5.15
CA GLY A 114 7.94 4.25 -4.18
C GLY A 114 8.33 3.90 -2.77
N SER A 115 7.74 4.63 -1.83
CA SER A 115 7.86 4.39 -0.39
C SER A 115 6.56 4.77 0.31
N ILE A 116 6.35 4.20 1.50
CA ILE A 116 5.33 4.66 2.45
C ILE A 116 6.05 5.23 3.66
N VAL A 117 5.74 6.47 4.01
CA VAL A 117 6.32 7.16 5.18
C VAL A 117 5.20 7.48 6.16
N ILE A 118 5.49 7.37 7.45
CA ILE A 118 4.56 7.72 8.52
C ILE A 118 5.21 8.83 9.34
N ASP A 119 4.57 10.01 9.37
CA ASP A 119 5.03 11.14 10.16
C ASP A 119 4.85 10.87 11.66
N THR A 120 5.52 11.67 12.49
CA THR A 120 5.42 11.62 13.95
C THR A 120 4.00 11.79 14.48
N ASP A 121 3.11 12.43 13.73
CA ASP A 121 1.69 12.61 14.10
C ASP A 121 0.77 11.48 13.60
N GLY A 122 1.33 10.47 12.91
CA GLY A 122 0.60 9.33 12.35
C GLY A 122 0.09 9.55 10.92
N THR A 123 0.38 10.68 10.29
CA THR A 123 0.02 10.91 8.88
C THR A 123 0.78 9.95 7.98
N HIS A 124 0.04 9.22 7.12
CA HIS A 124 0.64 8.31 6.15
C HIS A 124 0.81 8.99 4.81
N HIS A 125 1.99 8.84 4.22
CA HIS A 125 2.34 9.32 2.88
C HIS A 125 2.63 8.15 1.96
N LEU A 126 2.10 8.20 0.74
CA LEU A 126 2.53 7.38 -0.38
C LEU A 126 3.34 8.25 -1.33
N ASN A 127 4.63 7.92 -1.50
CA ASN A 127 5.52 8.55 -2.47
C ASN A 127 5.67 7.61 -3.65
N LEU A 128 5.54 8.13 -4.87
CA LEU A 128 5.71 7.36 -6.10
C LEU A 128 6.69 8.06 -7.04
N ASP A 129 7.63 7.28 -7.56
CA ASP A 129 8.45 7.61 -8.72
C ASP A 129 7.97 6.77 -9.89
N TYR A 130 7.28 7.41 -10.85
CA TYR A 130 6.59 6.70 -11.92
C TYR A 130 6.88 7.27 -13.31
N ASN A 131 6.48 6.50 -14.32
CA ASN A 131 6.39 6.93 -15.70
C ASN A 131 5.14 6.34 -16.36
N ILE A 132 4.64 7.02 -17.38
CA ILE A 132 3.61 6.51 -18.28
C ILE A 132 4.30 6.19 -19.61
N ALA A 133 4.28 4.92 -20.02
CA ALA A 133 4.70 4.54 -21.36
C ALA A 133 3.60 4.92 -22.36
N SER A 134 4.00 5.46 -23.51
CA SER A 134 3.10 5.77 -24.63
C SER A 134 2.61 4.52 -25.35
#